data_AF-A0A8S8XF49-F1
#
_entry.id   AF-A0A8S8XF49-F1
#
_cell.length_a   1.000
_cell.length_b   1.000
_cell.length_c   1.000
_cell.angle_alpha   90.00
_cell.angle_beta   90.00
_cell.angle_gamma   90.00
#
_symmetry.space_group_name_H-M   'P 1'
#
loop_
_entity.id
_entity.type
_entity.pdbx_description
1 polymer ?
#
loop_
_entity_poly.entity_id
_entity_poly.type
_entity_poly.pdbx_seq_one_letter_code
_entity_poly.pdbx_strand_id
1 'polypeptide(L)' 'MVVASLVNTERRMLKAMLAKPKYSWSLEEILSDCEWHDQAVAVGAGQGLADKHLVTIDESTTTEV' A
#
# COMPACT_ATOMS: atom_id res chain seq x y z
N MET A 1 -19.06 -2.93 16.22
CA MET A 1 -18.04 -3.20 15.18
C MET A 1 -17.87 -1.91 14.42
N VAL A 2 -16.82 -1.13 14.70
CA VAL A 2 -16.56 0.10 13.92
C VAL A 2 -16.10 -0.38 12.56
N VAL A 3 -16.91 -0.13 11.52
CA VAL A 3 -16.43 -0.30 10.15
C VAL A 3 -15.37 0.77 9.96
N ALA A 4 -14.10 0.40 10.08
CA ALA A 4 -13.00 1.30 9.83
C ALA A 4 -13.10 1.75 8.36
N SER A 5 -13.61 2.96 8.15
CA SER A 5 -13.79 3.50 6.81
C SER A 5 -12.43 3.77 6.20
N LEU A 6 -12.14 3.13 5.07
CA LEU A 6 -10.93 3.41 4.31
C LEU A 6 -10.95 4.87 3.81
N VAL A 7 -9.84 5.58 4.02
CA VAL A 7 -9.63 6.87 3.35
C VAL A 7 -9.40 6.65 1.85
N ASN A 8 -9.46 7.72 1.06
CA ASN A 8 -9.42 7.60 -0.41
C ASN A 8 -8.15 6.92 -0.93
N THR A 9 -7.00 7.21 -0.32
CA THR A 9 -5.71 6.64 -0.72
C THR A 9 -5.66 5.14 -0.41
N GLU A 10 -6.05 4.73 0.79
CA GLU A 10 -6.19 3.32 1.18
C GLU A 10 -7.15 2.56 0.26
N ARG A 11 -8.31 3.15 -0.04
CA ARG A 11 -9.30 2.54 -0.94
C ARG A 11 -8.75 2.36 -2.35
N ARG A 12 -8.02 3.35 -2.86
CA ARG A 12 -7.41 3.31 -4.19
C ARG A 12 -6.33 2.24 -4.27
N MET A 13 -5.41 2.22 -3.30
CA MET A 13 -4.35 1.23 -3.20
C MET A 13 -4.90 -0.19 -3.08
N LEU A 14 -5.85 -0.42 -2.16
CA LEU A 14 -6.44 -1.74 -1.98
C LEU A 14 -7.16 -2.22 -3.24
N LYS A 15 -7.86 -1.31 -3.95
CA LYS A 15 -8.49 -1.63 -5.24
C LYS A 15 -7.46 -2.05 -6.29
N ALA A 16 -6.33 -1.36 -6.39
CA ALA A 16 -5.25 -1.73 -7.31
C ALA A 16 -4.67 -3.11 -6.96
N MET A 17 -4.35 -3.34 -5.68
CA MET A 17 -3.77 -4.61 -5.22
C MET A 17 -4.71 -5.81 -5.46
N LEU A 18 -6.02 -5.61 -5.32
CA LEU A 18 -7.03 -6.66 -5.58
C LEU A 18 -7.12 -7.09 -7.05
N ALA A 19 -6.52 -6.35 -8.00
CA ALA A 19 -6.41 -6.81 -9.39
C ALA A 19 -5.49 -8.05 -9.53
N LYS A 20 -4.54 -8.24 -8.60
CA LYS A 20 -3.64 -9.39 -8.52
C LYS A 20 -3.60 -9.92 -7.07
N PRO A 21 -4.59 -10.71 -6.64
CA PRO A 21 -4.62 -11.22 -5.28
C PRO A 21 -3.43 -12.14 -5.00
N LYS A 22 -2.86 -12.04 -3.79
CA LYS A 22 -1.66 -12.81 -3.35
C LYS A 22 -0.36 -12.48 -4.11
N TYR A 23 -0.33 -11.36 -4.85
CA TYR A 23 0.88 -10.83 -5.44
C TYR A 23 1.59 -9.88 -4.47
N SER A 24 2.91 -9.94 -4.41
CA SER A 24 3.72 -8.94 -3.69
C SER A 24 3.98 -7.77 -4.62
N TRP A 25 3.49 -6.60 -4.24
CA TRP A 25 3.64 -5.37 -5.03
C TRP A 25 4.88 -4.62 -4.60
N SER A 26 5.67 -4.15 -5.57
CA SER A 26 6.74 -3.18 -5.30
C SER A 26 6.16 -1.77 -5.09
N LEU A 27 6.95 -0.89 -4.44
CA LEU A 27 6.56 0.51 -4.26
C LEU A 27 6.31 1.20 -5.62
N GLU A 28 7.15 0.93 -6.61
CA GLU A 28 7.05 1.49 -7.96
C GLU A 28 5.78 1.03 -8.68
N GLU A 29 5.41 -0.25 -8.56
CA GLU A 29 4.18 -0.78 -9.14
C GLU A 29 2.94 -0.12 -8.52
N ILE A 30 2.93 0.04 -7.19
CA ILE A 30 1.88 0.76 -6.48
C ILE A 30 1.76 2.20 -6.97
N LEU A 31 2.88 2.93 -7.07
CA LEU A 31 2.90 4.31 -7.54
C LEU A 31 2.35 4.40 -8.96
N SER A 32 2.76 3.49 -9.85
CA SER A 32 2.30 3.45 -11.24
C SER A 32 0.79 3.15 -11.34
N ASP A 33 0.32 2.07 -10.72
CA ASP A 33 -1.08 1.64 -10.82
C ASP A 33 -2.05 2.58 -10.05
N CYS A 34 -1.54 3.28 -9.03
CA CYS A 34 -2.30 4.31 -8.32
C CYS A 34 -2.13 5.71 -8.90
N GLU A 35 -1.41 5.87 -10.02
CA GLU A 35 -1.10 7.17 -10.65
C GLU A 35 -0.58 8.20 -9.63
N TRP A 36 0.29 7.76 -8.73
CA TRP A 36 0.91 8.57 -7.69
C TRP A 36 2.36 8.87 -8.05
N HIS A 37 2.78 10.09 -7.69
CA HIS A 37 4.13 10.58 -7.94
C HIS A 37 4.91 10.82 -6.64
N ASP A 38 4.23 10.72 -5.49
CA ASP A 38 4.79 10.96 -4.17
C ASP A 38 4.72 9.66 -3.35
N GLN A 39 5.89 9.14 -3.00
CA GLN A 39 6.03 7.93 -2.17
C GLN A 39 5.38 8.08 -0.80
N ALA A 40 5.30 9.28 -0.23
CA ALA A 40 4.67 9.50 1.08
C ALA A 40 3.18 9.11 1.05
N VAL A 41 2.51 9.28 -0.09
CA VAL A 41 1.11 8.86 -0.28
C VAL A 41 0.99 7.34 -0.24
N ALA A 42 1.88 6.63 -0.93
CA ALA A 42 1.91 5.18 -0.96
C ALA A 42 2.25 4.58 0.42
N VAL A 43 3.27 5.13 1.09
CA VAL A 43 3.67 4.70 2.45
C VAL A 43 2.54 4.94 3.45
N GLY A 44 1.92 6.12 3.44
CA GLY A 44 0.80 6.42 4.33
C GLY A 44 -0.44 5.54 4.09
N ALA A 45 -0.78 5.29 2.83
CA ALA A 45 -1.87 4.38 2.48
C ALA A 45 -1.56 2.93 2.87
N GLY A 46 -0.33 2.47 2.60
CA GLY A 46 0.14 1.14 2.96
C GLY A 46 0.07 0.91 4.46
N GLN A 47 0.61 1.85 5.25
CA GLN A 47 0.55 1.79 6.71
C GLN A 47 -0.90 1.76 7.21
N GLY A 48 -1.75 2.65 6.70
CA GLY A 48 -3.16 2.71 7.10
C GLY A 48 -3.96 1.44 6.77
N LEU A 49 -3.59 0.72 5.71
CA LEU A 49 -4.14 -0.60 5.37
C LEU A 49 -3.56 -1.72 6.25
N ALA A 50 -2.27 -1.65 6.59
CA ALA A 50 -1.60 -2.60 7.46
C ALA A 50 -2.13 -2.55 8.90
N ASP A 51 -2.37 -1.34 9.42
CA ASP A 51 -3.01 -1.10 10.72
C ASP A 51 -4.43 -1.69 10.78
N LYS A 52 -5.09 -1.83 9.63
CA LYS A 52 -6.42 -2.46 9.47
C LYS A 52 -6.35 -3.95 9.15
N HIS A 53 -5.15 -4.54 9.12
CA HIS A 53 -4.89 -5.95 8.79
C HIS A 53 -5.36 -6.37 7.38
N LEU A 54 -5.39 -5.42 6.43
CA LEU A 54 -5.81 -5.68 5.04
C LEU A 54 -4.64 -5.99 4.10
N VAL A 55 -3.44 -5.54 4.46
CA VAL A 55 -2.19 -5.79 3.73
C VAL A 55 -1.08 -6.09 4.73
N THR A 56 -0.01 -6.70 4.24
CA THR A 56 1.27 -6.85 4.94
C THR A 56 2.32 -6.04 4.21
N ILE A 57 3.21 -5.38 4.96
CA ILE A 57 4.34 -4.63 4.41
C ILE A 57 5.60 -5.46 4.64
N ASP A 58 6.39 -5.63 3.59
CA ASP A 58 7.72 -6.24 3.65
C ASP A 58 8.75 -5.15 3.33
N GLU A 59 9.68 -4.90 4.24
CA GLU A 59 10.72 -3.88 4.10
C GLU A 59 12.10 -4.54 4.10
N SER A 60 12.94 -4.14 3.16
CA SER A 60 14.33 -4.55 3.07
C SER A 60 15.23 -3.32 3.09
N THR A 61 16.29 -3.36 3.88
CA THR A 61 17.30 -2.28 3.94
C THR A 61 18.68 -2.86 3.65
N THR A 62 19.41 -2.21 2.75
CA THR A 62 20.80 -2.52 2.45
C THR A 62 21.66 -1.37 2.92
N THR A 63 22.68 -1.67 3.73
CA THR A 63 23.71 -0.71 4.13
C THR A 63 25.05 -1.18 3.57
N GLU A 64 25.67 -0.38 2.71
CA GLU A 64 27.06 -0.58 2.30
C GLU A 64 27.97 -0.05 3.43
N VAL A 65 28.89 -0.89 3.90
CA VAL A 65 29.86 -0.58 4.97
C VAL A 65 31.24 -0.40 4.37
#